data_AF-A0A0S4KIE1-F1
#
_entry.id   AF-A0A0S4KIE1-F1
#
_cell.length_a   1.000
_cell.length_b   1.000
_cell.length_c   1.000
_cell.angle_alpha   90.00
_cell.angle_beta   90.00
_cell.angle_gamma   90.00
#
_symmetry.space_group_name_H-M   'P 1'
#
loop_
_entity.id
_entity.type
_entity.pdbx_description
1 polymer ?
#
loop_
_entity_poly.entity_id
_entity_poly.type
_entity_poly.pdbx_seq_one_letter_code
_entity_poly.pdbx_strand_id
1 'polypeptide(L)'
;MRAFLLVACVVATTVVGSAIRPQRLLGSKLGFPYPQALLNDLDGVFRVSLDDGTTLLENITGYRNIPFAAPMTSSSRFMIGSNSKLYTTVALYQLQEQGKFRMTDSVASLFNAQ
;
A
#
# COMPACT_ATOMS: atom_id res chain seq x y z
N MET A 1 10.58 -48.12 31.89
CA MET A 1 10.25 -47.09 32.91
C MET A 1 10.86 -45.77 32.50
N ARG A 2 9.99 -44.77 32.29
CA ARG A 2 10.17 -43.31 32.49
C ARG A 2 11.58 -42.72 32.37
N ALA A 3 11.77 -41.84 31.38
CA ALA A 3 12.03 -40.41 31.61
C ALA A 3 12.11 -39.68 30.27
N PHE A 4 11.01 -39.02 29.89
CA PHE A 4 11.01 -37.96 28.88
C PHE A 4 11.71 -36.75 29.48
N LEU A 5 12.93 -36.46 29.03
CA LEU A 5 13.60 -35.20 29.35
C LEU A 5 13.30 -34.21 28.21
N LEU A 6 12.27 -33.39 28.41
CA LEU A 6 11.99 -32.20 27.59
C LEU A 6 13.12 -31.19 27.83
N VAL A 7 14.14 -31.20 26.97
CA VAL A 7 15.10 -30.11 26.88
C VAL A 7 14.40 -28.98 26.13
N ALA A 8 13.84 -28.04 26.88
CA ALA A 8 13.34 -26.78 26.36
C ALA A 8 14.54 -25.95 25.86
N CYS A 9 14.85 -26.10 24.56
CA CYS A 9 15.83 -25.25 23.88
C CYS A 9 15.18 -23.88 23.68
N VAL A 10 15.42 -22.97 24.63
CA VAL A 10 15.11 -21.54 24.45
C VAL A 10 16.08 -21.00 23.41
N VAL A 11 15.66 -21.03 22.15
CA VAL A 11 16.37 -20.33 21.07
C VAL A 11 16.12 -18.85 21.30
N ALA A 12 17.02 -18.21 22.04
CA ALA A 12 17.12 -16.77 22.09
C ALA A 12 17.52 -16.28 20.70
N THR A 13 16.55 -16.02 19.83
CA THR A 13 16.80 -15.27 18.60
C THR A 13 17.17 -13.85 19.01
N THR A 14 18.46 -13.57 19.05
CA THR A 14 18.97 -12.20 19.02
C THR A 14 18.46 -11.57 17.73
N VAL A 15 17.44 -10.71 17.85
CA VAL A 15 17.09 -9.77 16.80
C VAL A 15 18.28 -8.81 16.71
N VAL A 16 19.22 -9.11 15.82
CA VAL A 16 20.22 -8.15 15.37
C VAL A 16 19.43 -7.06 14.66
N GLY A 17 19.15 -5.97 15.37
CA GLY A 17 18.65 -4.75 14.76
C GLY A 17 19.64 -4.34 13.68
N SER A 18 19.26 -4.53 12.43
CA SER A 18 20.01 -4.00 11.29
C SER A 18 20.01 -2.49 11.43
N ALA A 19 21.16 -1.94 11.82
CA ALA A 19 21.39 -0.51 11.80
C ALA A 19 21.09 0.00 10.39
N ILE A 20 20.07 0.85 10.26
CA ILE A 20 19.78 1.59 9.03
C ILE A 20 21.01 2.48 8.79
N ARG A 21 21.90 2.04 7.88
CA ARG A 21 22.96 2.91 7.37
C ARG A 21 22.28 4.03 6.59
N PRO A 22 22.53 5.32 6.91
CA PRO A 22 22.08 6.39 6.03
C PRO A 22 22.89 6.27 4.74
N GLN A 23 22.26 5.71 3.71
CA GLN A 23 22.84 5.61 2.38
C GLN A 23 23.04 7.03 1.88
N ARG A 24 24.31 7.39 1.60
CA ARG A 24 24.65 8.57 0.80
C ARG A 24 23.66 8.67 -0.36
N LEU A 25 23.02 9.83 -0.48
CA LEU A 25 22.24 10.28 -1.63
C LEU A 25 23.04 10.07 -2.91
N LEU A 26 22.94 8.88 -3.49
CA LEU A 26 23.56 8.53 -4.74
C LEU A 26 22.53 8.76 -5.85
N GLY A 27 22.60 9.95 -6.44
CA GLY A 27 22.15 10.14 -7.81
C GLY A 27 20.67 10.44 -8.00
N SER A 28 20.42 11.71 -8.29
CA SER A 28 19.29 12.30 -9.00
C SER A 28 18.98 11.68 -10.37
N LYS A 29 18.67 10.37 -10.45
CA LYS A 29 18.43 9.69 -11.74
C LYS A 29 17.21 8.77 -11.81
N LEU A 30 16.13 9.12 -11.10
CA LEU A 30 14.79 8.70 -11.49
C LEU A 30 13.89 9.95 -11.47
N GLY A 31 14.00 10.71 -12.55
CA GLY A 31 13.19 11.91 -12.77
C GLY A 31 11.72 11.54 -12.94
N PHE A 32 10.87 12.20 -12.18
CA PHE A 32 9.43 12.16 -12.38
C PHE A 32 9.04 12.57 -13.81
N PRO A 33 7.95 12.01 -14.36
CA PRO A 33 7.34 12.54 -15.58
C PRO A 33 6.57 13.85 -15.36
N TYR A 34 6.38 14.29 -14.11
CA TYR A 34 5.65 15.52 -13.79
C TYR A 34 6.61 16.65 -13.39
N PRO A 35 6.64 17.78 -14.10
CA PRO A 35 7.43 18.94 -13.69
C PRO A 35 6.97 19.47 -12.32
N GLN A 36 7.92 19.90 -11.49
CA GLN A 36 7.66 20.48 -10.15
C GLN A 36 6.62 21.62 -10.18
N ALA A 37 6.55 22.35 -11.30
CA ALA A 37 5.55 23.39 -11.52
C ALA A 37 4.10 22.88 -11.43
N LEU A 38 3.81 21.65 -11.89
CA LEU A 38 2.47 21.07 -11.77
C LEU A 38 2.13 20.69 -10.32
N LEU A 39 3.12 20.27 -9.53
CA LEU A 39 2.89 19.94 -8.12
C LEU A 39 2.56 21.20 -7.29
N ASN A 40 3.06 22.36 -7.72
CA ASN A 40 2.78 23.64 -7.07
C ASN A 40 1.39 24.20 -7.41
N ASP A 41 0.74 23.70 -8.46
CA ASP A 41 -0.61 24.11 -8.90
C ASP A 41 -1.72 23.23 -8.30
N LEU A 42 -1.35 22.14 -7.64
CA LEU A 42 -2.29 21.28 -6.94
C LEU A 42 -2.55 21.82 -5.54
N ASP A 43 -3.82 21.91 -5.17
CA ASP A 43 -4.24 22.20 -3.79
C ASP A 43 -3.73 21.14 -2.80
N GLY A 44 -3.35 19.94 -3.28
CA GLY A 44 -2.99 18.83 -2.43
C GLY A 44 -2.41 17.65 -3.20
N VAL A 45 -1.24 17.13 -2.79
CA VAL A 45 -0.63 15.95 -3.42
C VAL A 45 -0.03 14.98 -2.40
N PHE A 46 0.00 13.71 -2.76
CA PHE A 46 0.58 12.62 -1.99
C PHE A 46 1.34 11.67 -2.93
N ARG A 47 2.59 11.37 -2.61
CA ARG A 47 3.42 10.48 -3.43
C ARG A 47 3.71 9.21 -2.64
N VAL A 48 3.51 8.03 -3.22
CA VAL A 48 4.01 6.73 -2.74
C VAL A 48 4.80 6.05 -3.85
N SER A 49 5.88 5.35 -3.52
CA SER A 49 6.78 4.65 -4.45
C SER A 49 7.36 3.38 -3.79
N LEU A 50 8.41 2.73 -4.30
CA LEU A 50 8.78 1.34 -3.93
C LEU A 50 10.30 1.10 -3.72
N ASP A 51 10.63 -0.16 -3.40
CA ASP A 51 11.75 -0.66 -2.57
C ASP A 51 13.21 -0.32 -2.96
N ASP A 52 13.49 0.17 -4.16
CA ASP A 52 14.84 0.56 -4.58
C ASP A 52 15.24 1.99 -4.15
N GLY A 53 14.54 2.55 -3.15
CA GLY A 53 14.72 3.92 -2.66
C GLY A 53 13.83 4.94 -3.38
N THR A 54 12.97 4.46 -4.26
CA THR A 54 11.90 5.23 -4.85
C THR A 54 10.90 5.57 -3.73
N THR A 55 10.59 6.85 -3.50
CA THR A 55 9.88 7.37 -2.32
C THR A 55 8.50 6.74 -1.99
N LEU A 56 8.43 5.81 -1.05
CA LEU A 56 7.22 5.16 -0.51
C LEU A 56 6.17 6.08 0.11
N LEU A 57 6.54 7.19 0.74
CA LEU A 57 5.60 8.27 1.05
C LEU A 57 6.26 9.59 1.50
N GLU A 58 6.26 10.63 0.67
CA GLU A 58 6.74 11.98 1.06
C GLU A 58 6.17 13.09 0.16
N ASN A 59 6.03 14.29 0.70
CA ASN A 59 5.40 15.51 0.16
C ASN A 59 3.89 15.56 0.35
N ILE A 60 3.47 15.72 1.60
CA ILE A 60 2.15 16.27 1.92
C ILE A 60 2.26 17.78 1.77
N THR A 61 1.89 18.30 0.60
CA THR A 61 1.80 19.74 0.38
C THR A 61 0.36 20.13 0.14
N GLY A 62 0.00 21.34 0.56
CA GLY A 62 -1.32 21.92 0.31
C GLY A 62 -2.40 21.62 1.36
N TYR A 63 -3.63 21.93 1.01
CA TYR A 63 -4.81 21.93 1.85
C TYR A 63 -5.81 20.86 1.41
N ARG A 64 -6.29 20.05 2.37
CA ARG A 64 -7.42 19.12 2.11
C ARG A 64 -8.75 19.86 1.96
N ASN A 65 -8.79 21.13 2.38
CA ASN A 65 -9.95 22.00 2.26
C ASN A 65 -9.49 23.47 2.21
N ILE A 66 -9.73 24.12 1.08
CA ILE A 66 -9.30 25.49 0.82
C ILE A 66 -10.07 26.51 1.68
N PRO A 67 -11.42 26.49 1.74
CA PRO A 67 -12.16 27.46 2.57
C PRO A 67 -11.76 27.49 4.05
N PHE A 68 -11.39 26.34 4.62
CA PHE A 68 -11.00 26.23 6.03
C PHE A 68 -9.49 26.24 6.25
N ALA A 69 -8.68 26.43 5.20
CA ALA A 69 -7.22 26.32 5.22
C ALA A 69 -6.74 25.06 5.96
N ALA A 70 -7.48 23.95 5.82
CA ALA A 70 -7.18 22.73 6.56
C ALA A 70 -6.01 22.02 5.86
N PRO A 71 -4.85 21.84 6.52
CA PRO A 71 -3.70 21.23 5.88
C PRO A 71 -3.99 19.76 5.56
N MET A 72 -3.39 19.27 4.48
CA MET A 72 -3.32 17.84 4.27
C MET A 72 -2.46 17.16 5.33
N THR A 73 -2.75 15.88 5.56
CA THR A 73 -2.07 14.99 6.51
C THR A 73 -1.93 13.61 5.90
N SER A 74 -1.11 12.73 6.48
CA SER A 74 -0.99 11.33 6.05
C SER A 74 -2.29 10.54 6.20
N SER A 75 -3.24 11.03 6.99
CA SER A 75 -4.59 10.48 7.19
C SER A 75 -5.65 11.13 6.30
N SER A 76 -5.27 12.07 5.42
CA SER A 76 -6.19 12.68 4.47
C SER A 76 -6.67 11.65 3.47
N ARG A 77 -7.97 11.68 3.16
CA ARG A 77 -8.62 10.72 2.28
C ARG A 77 -8.75 11.30 0.88
N PHE A 78 -8.45 10.49 -0.12
CA PHE A 78 -8.60 10.83 -1.54
C PHE A 78 -9.61 9.92 -2.19
N MET A 79 -10.38 10.47 -3.11
CA MET A 79 -11.14 9.65 -4.05
C MET A 79 -10.17 9.12 -5.10
N ILE A 80 -9.94 7.81 -5.11
CA ILE A 80 -9.04 7.16 -6.07
C ILE A 80 -9.73 6.79 -7.40
N GLY A 81 -11.04 7.07 -7.52
CA GLY A 81 -11.82 6.87 -8.73
C GLY A 81 -11.79 5.42 -9.25
N SER A 82 -11.51 5.24 -10.53
CA SER A 82 -11.47 3.92 -11.16
C SER A 82 -10.38 2.99 -10.63
N ASN A 83 -9.38 3.48 -9.87
CA ASN A 83 -8.42 2.61 -9.20
C ASN A 83 -9.10 1.68 -8.19
N SER A 84 -10.29 2.03 -7.68
CA SER A 84 -11.12 1.14 -6.86
C SER A 84 -11.44 -0.19 -7.55
N LYS A 85 -11.48 -0.24 -8.90
CA LYS A 85 -11.74 -1.48 -9.66
C LYS A 85 -10.67 -2.54 -9.44
N LEU A 86 -9.41 -2.15 -9.19
CA LEU A 86 -8.33 -3.09 -8.89
C LEU A 86 -8.64 -3.89 -7.62
N TYR A 87 -9.15 -3.22 -6.58
CA TYR A 87 -9.58 -3.88 -5.34
C TYR A 87 -10.77 -4.80 -5.59
N THR A 88 -11.74 -4.37 -6.39
CA THR A 88 -12.87 -5.23 -6.80
C THR A 88 -12.39 -6.48 -7.54
N THR A 89 -11.44 -6.34 -8.47
CA THR A 89 -10.85 -7.47 -9.19
C THR A 89 -10.14 -8.44 -8.25
N VAL A 90 -9.36 -7.95 -7.29
CA VAL A 90 -8.71 -8.81 -6.27
C VAL A 90 -9.75 -9.57 -5.45
N ALA A 91 -10.82 -8.89 -5.01
CA ALA A 91 -11.90 -9.54 -4.27
C ALA A 91 -12.60 -10.63 -5.09
N LEU A 92 -12.82 -10.38 -6.40
CA LEU A 92 -13.35 -11.38 -7.32
C LEU A 92 -12.40 -12.59 -7.47
N TYR A 93 -11.09 -12.39 -7.61
CA TYR A 93 -10.16 -13.51 -7.67
C TYR A 93 -10.15 -14.33 -6.37
N GLN A 94 -10.16 -13.67 -5.21
CA GLN A 94 -10.24 -14.36 -3.91
C GLN A 94 -11.52 -15.20 -3.76
N LEU A 95 -12.65 -14.71 -4.26
CA LEU A 95 -13.91 -15.46 -4.27
C LEU A 95 -13.87 -16.65 -5.25
N GLN A 96 -13.26 -16.47 -6.42
CA GLN A 96 -13.06 -17.55 -7.38
C GLN A 96 -12.15 -18.64 -6.82
N GLU A 97 -11.06 -18.28 -6.14
CA GLU A 97 -10.14 -19.23 -5.49
C GLU A 97 -10.85 -20.07 -4.42
N GLN A 98 -11.85 -19.49 -3.75
CA GLN A 98 -12.71 -20.19 -2.80
C GLN A 98 -13.79 -21.06 -3.46
N GLY A 99 -13.86 -21.10 -4.79
CA GLY A 99 -14.89 -21.82 -5.53
C GLY A 99 -16.29 -21.22 -5.39
N LYS A 100 -16.42 -19.95 -4.94
CA LYS A 100 -17.72 -19.31 -4.71
C LYS A 100 -18.42 -18.83 -5.98
N PHE A 101 -17.67 -18.63 -7.05
CA PHE A 101 -18.19 -18.40 -8.40
C PHE A 101 -17.07 -18.67 -9.41
N ARG A 102 -17.41 -18.68 -10.70
CA ARG A 102 -16.47 -18.79 -11.82
C ARG A 102 -16.47 -17.49 -12.61
N MET A 103 -15.32 -17.09 -13.15
CA MET A 103 -15.22 -15.90 -14.01
C MET A 103 -16.07 -15.98 -15.29
N THR A 104 -16.47 -17.19 -15.68
CA THR A 104 -17.34 -17.46 -16.83
C THR A 104 -18.82 -17.48 -16.46
N ASP A 105 -19.18 -17.35 -15.19
CA ASP A 105 -20.57 -17.33 -14.78
C ASP A 105 -21.26 -16.10 -15.35
N SER A 106 -22.50 -16.28 -15.80
CA SER A 106 -23.31 -15.15 -16.22
C SER A 106 -23.64 -14.30 -15.00
N VAL A 107 -23.78 -12.98 -15.18
CA VAL A 107 -24.24 -12.11 -14.09
C VAL A 107 -25.62 -12.55 -13.60
N ALA A 108 -26.50 -13.00 -14.49
CA ALA A 108 -27.83 -13.48 -14.15
C ALA A 108 -27.82 -14.68 -13.19
N SER A 109 -26.87 -15.61 -13.35
CA SER A 109 -26.79 -16.79 -12.47
C SER A 109 -26.46 -16.45 -11.01
N LEU A 110 -25.86 -15.29 -10.74
CA LEU A 110 -25.56 -14.85 -9.38
C LEU A 110 -26.79 -14.34 -8.62
N PHE A 111 -27.85 -13.93 -9.32
CA PHE A 111 -29.10 -13.45 -8.70
C PHE A 111 -30.12 -14.56 -8.45
N ASN A 112 -29.99 -15.69 -9.15
CA ASN A 112 -30.93 -16.81 -9.08
C ASN A 112 -30.52 -17.90 -8.08
N ALA A 113 -29.38 -17.73 -7.41
CA ALA A 113 -28.83 -18.69 -6.45
C ALA A 113 -29.34 -18.48 -5.01
N GLN A 114 -30.42 -17.71 -4.83
CA GLN A 114 -31.05 -17.39 -3.53
C GLN A 114 -32.21 -18.32 -3.22
#